data_AF-A0A0L0BK59-F1
#
_entry.id   AF-A0A0L0BK59-F1
#
_cell.length_a   1.000
_cell.length_b   1.000
_cell.length_c   1.000
_cell.angle_alpha   90.00
_cell.angle_beta   90.00
_cell.angle_gamma   90.00
#
_symmetry.space_group_name_H-M   'P 1'
#
loop_
_entity.id
_entity.type
_entity.pdbx_description
1 polymer ?
#
loop_
_entity_poly.entity_id
_entity_poly.type
_entity_poly.pdbx_seq_one_letter_code
_entity_poly.pdbx_strand_id
1 'polypeptide(L)'
;MQSTRLMNPSADPGAPAAMCAVPTSDYLAALPLAFAATVVSVQDGVAELEVTERFVGTPEDRVLIPDQGTDPEIDGGPLTYNPELSYLIASDGEYVLTCGLSGTDTPELRALYSAAFK
;
A
#
# COMPACT_ATOMS: atom_id res chain seq x y z
N MET A 1 -18.18 -11.25 -7.26
CA MET A 1 -17.40 -10.52 -6.24
C MET A 1 -16.35 -9.75 -7.01
N GLN A 2 -16.42 -8.42 -7.01
CA GLN A 2 -15.42 -7.56 -7.64
C GLN A 2 -14.32 -7.33 -6.61
N SER A 3 -13.06 -7.42 -7.05
CA SER A 3 -11.89 -7.18 -6.20
C SER A 3 -10.98 -6.22 -6.94
N THR A 4 -10.47 -5.20 -6.25
CA THR A 4 -9.44 -4.32 -6.81
C THR A 4 -8.12 -5.07 -6.79
N ARG A 5 -7.39 -5.08 -7.90
CA ARG A 5 -6.08 -5.72 -7.98
C ARG A 5 -5.01 -4.64 -8.08
N LEU A 6 -4.11 -4.62 -7.11
CA LEU A 6 -2.96 -3.71 -7.10
C LEU A 6 -1.69 -4.54 -7.19
N MET A 7 -0.69 -4.06 -7.93
CA MET A 7 0.59 -4.73 -8.04
C MET A 7 1.56 -4.18 -6.99
N ASN A 8 2.30 -5.07 -6.33
CA ASN A 8 3.45 -4.65 -5.54
C ASN A 8 4.52 -4.07 -6.50
N PRO A 9 5.26 -3.03 -6.11
CA PRO A 9 6.35 -2.56 -6.94
C PRO A 9 7.35 -3.70 -7.08
N SER A 10 7.65 -4.08 -8.32
CA SER A 10 8.73 -5.01 -8.59
C SER A 10 10.02 -4.29 -8.23
N ALA A 11 10.83 -4.88 -7.34
CA ALA A 11 12.20 -4.45 -7.14
C ALA A 11 12.98 -4.75 -8.44
N ASP A 12 12.83 -3.91 -9.45
CA ASP A 12 13.60 -4.01 -10.67
C ASP A 12 15.05 -3.61 -10.32
N PRO A 13 16.03 -4.53 -10.40
CA PRO A 13 17.41 -4.24 -10.00
C PRO A 13 18.14 -3.30 -10.99
N GLY A 14 17.48 -2.86 -12.07
CA GLY A 14 17.98 -1.90 -13.05
C GLY A 14 17.25 -0.55 -13.06
N ALA A 15 16.10 -0.43 -12.38
CA ALA A 15 15.57 0.88 -12.05
C ALA A 15 16.55 1.54 -11.07
N PRO A 16 16.97 2.81 -11.29
CA PRO A 16 17.78 3.50 -10.29
C PRO A 16 17.00 3.35 -9.00
N ALA A 17 17.60 2.75 -7.95
CA ALA A 17 16.97 2.60 -6.63
C ALA A 17 16.25 3.92 -6.38
N ALA A 18 14.94 3.90 -6.56
CA ALA A 18 14.22 5.14 -6.83
C ALA A 18 14.41 5.89 -5.54
N MET A 19 15.23 6.94 -5.55
CA MET A 19 15.48 7.76 -4.38
C MET A 19 14.12 8.34 -4.08
N CYS A 20 13.37 7.63 -3.24
CA CYS A 20 11.97 7.86 -3.19
C CYS A 20 11.80 9.24 -2.61
N ALA A 21 11.06 10.07 -3.34
CA ALA A 21 10.75 11.41 -2.89
C ALA A 21 10.14 11.29 -1.51
N VAL A 22 10.57 12.16 -0.60
CA VAL A 22 10.11 12.14 0.80
C VAL A 22 8.57 12.12 0.78
N PRO A 23 7.93 11.14 1.44
CA PRO A 23 6.49 11.07 1.50
C PRO A 23 5.95 12.33 2.19
N THR A 24 5.08 13.06 1.49
CA THR A 24 4.42 14.26 2.01
C THR A 24 2.92 14.09 1.93
N SER A 25 2.20 14.73 2.85
CA SER A 25 0.74 14.67 2.88
C SER A 25 0.10 15.28 1.62
N ASP A 26 0.72 16.30 1.03
CA ASP A 26 0.27 16.93 -0.22
C ASP A 26 0.35 15.94 -1.40
N TYR A 27 1.47 15.21 -1.51
CA TYR A 27 1.62 14.16 -2.51
C TYR A 27 0.60 13.04 -2.31
N LEU A 28 0.41 12.59 -1.05
CA LEU A 28 -0.57 11.54 -0.72
C LEU A 28 -2.00 11.97 -1.09
N ALA A 29 -2.36 13.24 -0.82
CA ALA A 29 -3.68 13.78 -1.16
C ALA A 29 -3.91 13.91 -2.68
N ALA A 30 -2.85 14.03 -3.47
CA ALA A 30 -2.91 14.07 -4.92
C ALA A 30 -3.04 12.68 -5.58
N LEU A 31 -2.90 11.60 -4.80
CA LEU A 31 -3.01 10.24 -5.34
C LEU A 31 -4.47 9.86 -5.66
N PRO A 32 -4.68 8.99 -6.66
CA PRO A 32 -6.02 8.54 -7.02
C PRO A 32 -6.62 7.57 -6.00
N LEU A 33 -5.80 6.83 -5.25
CA LEU A 33 -6.23 5.82 -4.30
C LEU A 33 -5.40 5.86 -3.01
N ALA A 34 -6.07 5.96 -1.87
CA ALA A 34 -5.47 5.74 -0.56
C ALA A 34 -6.52 5.22 0.43
N PHE A 35 -6.21 4.13 1.13
CA PHE A 35 -7.14 3.43 2.00
C PHE A 35 -6.42 2.65 3.10
N ALA A 36 -7.10 2.42 4.22
CA ALA A 36 -6.68 1.44 5.22
C ALA A 36 -7.35 0.10 4.91
N ALA A 37 -6.58 -0.98 5.02
CA ALA A 37 -7.09 -2.33 4.85
C ALA A 37 -6.43 -3.30 5.82
N THR A 38 -7.18 -4.32 6.23
CA THR A 38 -6.68 -5.39 7.09
C THR A 38 -6.46 -6.64 6.26
N VAL A 39 -5.31 -7.29 6.43
CA VAL A 39 -5.00 -8.52 5.70
C VAL A 39 -5.83 -9.66 6.28
N VAL A 40 -6.72 -10.21 5.48
CA VAL A 40 -7.62 -11.31 5.89
C VAL A 40 -7.06 -12.67 5.53
N SER A 41 -6.24 -12.76 4.48
CA SER A 41 -5.60 -14.00 4.05
C SER A 41 -4.39 -13.73 3.18
N VAL A 42 -3.42 -14.64 3.18
CA VAL A 42 -2.33 -14.65 2.19
C VAL A 42 -2.21 -16.07 1.66
N GLN A 43 -2.51 -16.28 0.39
CA GLN A 43 -2.52 -17.60 -0.25
C GLN A 43 -1.87 -17.53 -1.63
N ASP A 44 -1.10 -18.54 -1.99
CA ASP A 44 -0.40 -18.63 -3.29
C ASP A 44 0.44 -17.39 -3.65
N GLY A 45 1.01 -16.71 -2.64
CA GLY A 45 1.77 -15.47 -2.85
C GLY A 45 0.92 -14.24 -3.17
N VAL A 46 -0.40 -14.29 -2.91
CA VAL A 46 -1.34 -13.18 -3.05
C VAL A 46 -1.88 -12.82 -1.67
N ALA A 47 -1.68 -11.57 -1.25
CA ALA A 47 -2.34 -11.03 -0.07
C ALA A 47 -3.73 -10.55 -0.44
N GLU A 48 -4.68 -10.97 0.37
CA GLU A 48 -6.05 -10.51 0.36
C GLU A 48 -6.25 -9.55 1.52
N LEU A 49 -6.59 -8.31 1.17
CA LEU A 49 -6.86 -7.25 2.12
C LEU A 49 -8.33 -6.85 2.04
N GLU A 50 -8.93 -6.61 3.19
CA GLU A 50 -10.27 -6.08 3.34
C GLU A 50 -10.18 -4.60 3.71
N VAL A 51 -10.78 -3.74 2.88
CA VAL A 51 -10.74 -2.28 3.06
C VAL A 51 -11.60 -1.91 4.25
N THR A 52 -10.97 -1.33 5.27
CA THR A 52 -11.63 -0.88 6.50
C THR A 52 -11.95 0.61 6.46
N GLU A 53 -11.14 1.40 5.77
CA GLU A 53 -11.31 2.85 5.67
C GLU A 53 -10.83 3.34 4.30
N ARG A 54 -11.58 4.24 3.67
CA ARG A 54 -11.24 4.82 2.37
C ARG A 54 -10.97 6.31 2.56
N PHE A 55 -9.75 6.75 2.25
CA PHE A 55 -9.39 8.16 2.35
C PHE A 55 -9.64 8.88 1.01
N VAL A 56 -9.17 8.30 -0.09
CA VAL A 56 -9.40 8.80 -1.44
C VAL A 56 -9.59 7.67 -2.45
N GLY A 57 -10.37 7.97 -3.48
CA GLY A 57 -10.77 7.03 -4.51
C GLY A 57 -11.86 6.07 -4.04
N THR A 58 -12.16 5.10 -4.89
CA THR A 58 -13.20 4.09 -4.65
C THR A 58 -12.64 2.69 -4.84
N PRO A 59 -11.73 2.23 -3.96
CA PRO A 59 -11.31 0.84 -3.98
C PRO A 59 -12.49 -0.06 -3.59
N GLU A 60 -12.56 -1.24 -4.21
CA GLU A 60 -13.50 -2.29 -3.82
C GLU A 60 -13.26 -2.71 -2.37
N ASP A 61 -14.24 -3.35 -1.72
CA ASP A 61 -14.10 -3.82 -0.33
C ASP A 61 -12.97 -4.85 -0.17
N ARG A 62 -12.61 -5.54 -1.25
CA ARG A 62 -11.54 -6.53 -1.27
C ARG A 62 -10.45 -6.13 -2.26
N VAL A 63 -9.21 -6.09 -1.77
CA VAL A 63 -8.03 -5.80 -2.57
C VAL A 63 -7.12 -7.03 -2.61
N LEU A 64 -6.66 -7.38 -3.79
CA LEU A 64 -5.74 -8.50 -4.02
C LEU A 64 -4.40 -7.94 -4.47
N ILE A 65 -3.35 -8.27 -3.72
CA ILE A 65 -1.97 -7.84 -3.99
C ILE A 65 -1.11 -9.08 -4.22
N PRO A 66 -0.87 -9.47 -5.49
CA PRO A 66 0.07 -10.53 -5.82
C PRO A 66 1.51 -10.08 -5.59
N ASP A 67 2.43 -11.04 -5.62
CA ASP A 67 3.88 -10.80 -5.50
C ASP A 67 4.24 -10.22 -4.12
N GLN A 68 3.95 -11.00 -3.08
CA GLN A 68 4.43 -10.72 -1.72
C GLN A 68 5.94 -10.44 -1.72
N GLY A 69 6.35 -9.39 -1.04
CA GLY A 69 7.76 -9.11 -0.90
C GLY A 69 8.47 -10.19 -0.13
N THR A 70 9.54 -10.72 -0.72
CA THR A 70 10.44 -11.67 -0.07
C THR A 70 11.36 -10.99 0.95
N ASP A 71 11.52 -9.67 0.85
CA ASP A 71 12.43 -8.86 1.67
C ASP A 71 11.76 -7.54 2.11
N PRO A 72 11.28 -7.43 3.37
CA PRO A 72 10.62 -6.23 3.89
C PRO A 72 11.58 -5.08 4.23
N GLU A 73 12.90 -5.26 4.09
CA GLU A 73 13.92 -4.27 4.51
C GLU A 73 14.28 -3.22 3.44
N ILE A 74 13.76 -3.34 2.21
CA ILE A 74 14.04 -2.36 1.16
C ILE A 74 12.96 -1.28 1.15
N ASP A 75 13.34 -0.05 1.48
CA ASP A 75 12.52 1.15 1.20
C ASP A 75 12.21 1.22 -0.30
N GLY A 76 10.92 1.17 -0.66
CA GLY A 76 10.49 1.05 -2.06
C GLY A 76 10.51 -0.37 -2.62
N GLY A 77 10.82 -1.36 -1.80
CA GLY A 77 10.69 -2.78 -2.10
C GLY A 77 9.26 -3.29 -1.93
N PRO A 78 9.04 -4.56 -2.30
CA PRO A 78 7.74 -5.19 -2.14
C PRO A 78 7.40 -5.38 -0.65
N LEU A 79 6.19 -4.98 -0.24
CA LEU A 79 5.72 -5.18 1.14
C LEU A 79 5.39 -6.65 1.39
N THR A 80 5.76 -7.15 2.57
CA THR A 80 5.27 -8.41 3.12
C THR A 80 4.02 -8.14 3.95
N TYR A 81 2.92 -8.82 3.63
CA TYR A 81 1.66 -8.66 4.34
C TYR A 81 1.48 -9.79 5.34
N ASN A 82 1.19 -9.42 6.58
CA ASN A 82 0.89 -10.37 7.64
C ASN A 82 -0.62 -10.45 7.86
N PRO A 83 -1.21 -11.66 7.92
CA PRO A 83 -2.62 -11.80 8.27
C PRO A 83 -2.90 -11.17 9.64
N GLU A 84 -4.10 -10.64 9.82
CA GLU A 84 -4.58 -9.99 11.05
C GLU A 84 -3.96 -8.62 11.37
N LEU A 85 -3.00 -8.14 10.55
CA LEU A 85 -2.49 -6.78 10.65
C LEU A 85 -3.23 -5.82 9.71
N SER A 86 -3.29 -4.56 10.14
CA SER A 86 -3.82 -3.45 9.34
C SER A 86 -2.68 -2.71 8.67
N TYR A 87 -2.91 -2.31 7.43
CA TYR A 87 -1.98 -1.61 6.58
C TYR A 87 -2.66 -0.38 5.98
N LEU A 88 -1.90 0.69 5.85
CA LEU A 88 -2.26 1.87 5.08
C LEU A 88 -1.64 1.71 3.70
N ILE A 89 -2.46 1.79 2.66
CA ILE A 89 -2.07 1.54 1.27
C ILE A 89 -2.39 2.77 0.44
N ALA A 90 -1.35 3.28 -0.21
CA ALA A 90 -1.39 4.33 -1.20
C ALA A 90 -1.09 3.74 -2.57
N SER A 91 -1.84 4.14 -3.59
CA SER A 91 -1.63 3.67 -4.95
C SER A 91 -1.82 4.78 -5.96
N ASP A 92 -1.04 4.72 -7.04
CA ASP A 92 -1.23 5.53 -8.24
C ASP A 92 -2.32 5.00 -9.17
N GLY A 93 -3.05 3.95 -8.78
CA GLY A 93 -4.14 3.34 -9.54
C GLY A 93 -3.84 1.92 -9.99
N GLU A 94 -2.55 1.59 -10.14
CA GLU A 94 -2.09 0.30 -10.63
C GLU A 94 -1.08 -0.34 -9.67
N TYR A 95 -0.17 0.45 -9.10
CA TYR A 95 0.89 -0.01 -8.22
C TYR A 95 0.74 0.52 -6.80
N VAL A 96 1.18 -0.28 -5.83
CA VAL A 96 1.29 0.15 -4.43
C VAL A 96 2.55 1.00 -4.27
N LEU A 97 2.42 2.15 -3.60
CA LEU A 97 3.54 3.05 -3.33
C LEU A 97 4.13 2.73 -1.96
N THR A 98 5.14 1.87 -1.90
CA THR A 98 5.76 1.36 -0.65
C THR A 98 6.82 2.28 -0.04
N CYS A 99 7.16 3.37 -0.73
CA CYS A 99 8.17 4.34 -0.29
C CYS A 99 7.71 5.25 0.85
N GLY A 100 7.33 4.67 1.98
CA GLY A 100 6.83 5.37 3.16
C GLY A 100 5.41 5.94 3.01
N LEU A 101 4.74 5.69 1.88
CA LEU A 101 3.31 6.01 1.68
C LEU A 101 2.42 4.79 1.97
N SER A 102 2.96 3.58 1.90
CA SER A 102 2.26 2.35 2.22
C SER A 102 3.06 1.52 3.21
N GLY A 103 2.38 0.89 4.15
CA GLY A 103 3.00 0.10 5.21
C GLY A 103 2.00 -0.25 6.30
N THR A 104 2.48 -0.87 7.38
CA THR A 104 1.64 -1.22 8.53
C THR A 104 1.00 0.04 9.12
N ASP A 105 -0.23 -0.07 9.64
CA ASP A 105 -0.97 1.02 10.31
C ASP A 105 -0.27 1.40 11.63
N THR A 106 0.81 2.17 11.48
CA THR A 106 1.59 2.75 12.56
C THR A 106 1.08 4.16 12.83
N PRO A 107 1.20 4.66 14.07
CA PRO A 107 0.74 6.00 14.41
C PRO A 107 1.42 7.10 13.57
N GLU A 108 2.68 6.93 13.16
CA GLU A 108 3.38 7.87 12.27
C GLU A 108 2.76 7.92 10.87
N LEU A 109 2.54 6.76 10.24
CA LEU A 109 1.94 6.70 8.91
C LEU A 109 0.47 7.14 8.95
N ARG A 110 -0.27 6.75 9.99
CA ARG A 110 -1.66 7.18 10.20
C ARG A 110 -1.75 8.70 10.37
N ALA A 111 -0.79 9.33 11.04
CA ALA A 111 -0.73 10.78 11.16
C ALA A 111 -0.49 11.46 9.81
N LEU A 112 0.34 10.87 8.93
CA LEU A 112 0.54 11.36 7.56
C LEU A 112 -0.76 11.32 6.74
N TYR A 113 -1.48 10.19 6.79
CA TYR A 113 -2.78 10.03 6.13
C TYR A 113 -3.82 11.00 6.68
N SER A 114 -3.92 11.11 8.00
CA SER A 114 -4.83 12.06 8.63
C SER A 114 -4.49 13.51 8.27
N ALA A 115 -3.21 13.87 8.16
CA ALA A 115 -2.80 15.20 7.73
C ALA A 115 -3.12 15.49 6.25
N ALA A 116 -3.08 14.46 5.39
CA ALA A 116 -3.42 14.56 3.97
C ALA A 116 -4.93 14.68 3.72
N PHE A 117 -5.74 13.97 4.49
CA PHE A 117 -7.17 13.79 4.24
C PHE A 117 -8.09 14.38 5.35
N LYS A 118 -7.62 15.39 6.09
CA LYS A 118 -8.41 16.05 7.15
C LYS A 118 -9.60 16.84 6.63
#